data_AF-A0A814R4X1-F1
#
_entry.id   AF-A0A814R4X1-F1
#
_cell.length_a   1.000
_cell.length_b   1.000
_cell.length_c   1.000
_cell.angle_alpha   90.00
_cell.angle_beta   90.00
_cell.angle_gamma   90.00
#
_symmetry.space_group_name_H-M   'P 1'
#
loop_
_entity.id
_entity.type
_entity.pdbx_description
1 polymer ?
#
loop_
_entity_poly.entity_id
_entity_poly.type
_entity_poly.pdbx_seq_one_letter_code
_entity_poly.pdbx_strand_id
1 'polypeptide(L)'
;VEKLLAKDALGERGNRDPKSEKPRNKYQVVTYRVPHNGAVQIYDYKEKKSRVIFGPDLVMLRPDEQFTLISISGDIPKKPNQIKALCLLLGPDFFTDVIQIETADHARLSLKLSYNWHFRVNQQDEKDAIKLFNVPDFVGDACKAIASRIRGAVAAVAFDDFHKNSAKIIRTSVFGLDENASVKKEFVFKQNNLVITSVDIQAVEPVDQRTRDSLQKSVQLAIEITTNSQEAAAKHEAERLEQEAKGKLERQKILDEAEAEKSRRALLELQALSAAVESTGQAKAEAQSRAEAQKIEGEAAVEQAKLKAEAAKIEAQSELERLQNARQAELGYVREQNEIEISKQTQVSEIEVKKFKLMVDAIGAQTIKDMATAGPDLQVKMLQALGLQSTLITDGTNPINLFNTANGLIGNFTN
;
A
#
# COMPACT_ATOMS: atom_id res chain seq x y z
N VAL A 1 -15.29 -86.64 -42.05
CA VAL A 1 -16.55 -87.11 -41.46
C VAL A 1 -16.30 -88.06 -40.30
N GLU A 2 -15.56 -89.16 -40.50
CA GLU A 2 -15.29 -90.17 -39.45
C GLU A 2 -14.70 -89.59 -38.14
N LYS A 3 -13.70 -88.71 -38.25
CA LYS A 3 -13.12 -87.99 -37.09
C LYS A 3 -14.07 -86.98 -36.43
N LEU A 4 -15.09 -86.51 -37.16
CA LEU A 4 -16.06 -85.52 -36.67
C LEU A 4 -17.29 -86.18 -36.04
N LEU A 5 -17.59 -87.43 -36.41
CA LEU A 5 -18.66 -88.23 -35.79
C LEU A 5 -18.33 -88.62 -34.34
N ALA A 6 -17.04 -88.73 -34.01
CA ALA A 6 -16.55 -89.03 -32.66
C ALA A 6 -16.39 -87.78 -31.77
N LYS A 7 -16.48 -86.58 -32.36
CA LYS A 7 -16.33 -85.31 -31.65
C LYS A 7 -17.70 -84.77 -31.23
N ASP A 8 -17.86 -84.51 -29.94
CA ASP A 8 -19.03 -83.82 -29.40
C ASP A 8 -18.92 -82.33 -29.76
N ALA A 9 -19.90 -81.81 -30.53
CA ALA A 9 -19.87 -80.45 -31.06
C ALA A 9 -19.99 -79.35 -29.98
N LEU A 10 -20.49 -79.68 -28.77
CA LEU A 10 -20.52 -78.77 -27.61
C LEU A 10 -19.32 -78.98 -26.66
N GLY A 11 -18.63 -80.11 -26.75
CA GLY A 11 -17.61 -80.54 -25.80
C GLY A 11 -16.25 -79.84 -25.92
N GLU A 12 -15.97 -79.18 -27.05
CA GLU A 12 -14.68 -78.52 -27.30
C GLU A 12 -14.46 -77.20 -26.51
N ARG A 13 -15.40 -76.75 -25.66
CA ARG A 13 -15.13 -75.67 -24.69
C ARG A 13 -14.41 -76.16 -23.42
N GLY A 14 -14.31 -77.47 -23.22
CA GLY A 14 -13.54 -78.08 -22.13
C GLY A 14 -12.40 -78.93 -22.70
N ASN A 15 -11.20 -78.75 -22.16
CA ASN A 15 -9.97 -79.48 -22.54
C ASN A 15 -10.08 -80.97 -22.16
N ARG A 16 -10.95 -81.73 -22.84
CA ARG A 16 -11.06 -83.18 -22.72
C ARG A 16 -10.40 -83.79 -23.95
N ASP A 17 -9.24 -84.38 -23.72
CA ASP A 17 -8.56 -85.22 -24.71
C ASP A 17 -9.53 -86.21 -25.36
N PRO A 18 -9.41 -86.46 -26.69
CA PRO A 18 -10.25 -87.43 -27.37
C PRO A 18 -10.00 -88.82 -26.77
N LYS A 19 -11.03 -89.40 -26.14
CA LYS A 19 -11.01 -90.81 -25.70
C LYS A 19 -10.67 -91.69 -26.91
N SER A 20 -9.60 -92.47 -26.79
CA SER A 20 -9.09 -93.51 -27.68
C SER A 20 -9.99 -93.86 -28.88
N GLU A 21 -9.55 -93.53 -30.10
CA GLU A 21 -10.21 -93.90 -31.36
C GLU A 21 -10.20 -95.43 -31.53
N LYS A 22 -11.30 -96.11 -31.16
CA LYS A 22 -11.53 -97.50 -31.59
C LYS A 22 -11.79 -97.51 -33.11
N PRO A 23 -11.25 -98.48 -33.88
CA PRO A 23 -11.51 -98.56 -35.31
C PRO A 23 -13.02 -98.69 -35.59
N ARG A 24 -13.55 -97.82 -36.45
CA ARG A 24 -14.99 -97.73 -36.76
C ARG A 24 -15.46 -98.97 -37.55
N ASN A 25 -16.52 -99.62 -37.07
CA ASN A 25 -17.20 -100.68 -37.80
C ASN A 25 -18.03 -100.08 -38.96
N LYS A 26 -17.63 -100.37 -40.20
CA LYS A 26 -18.26 -99.84 -41.43
C LYS A 26 -19.65 -100.42 -41.74
N TYR A 27 -20.03 -101.55 -41.12
CA TYR A 27 -21.32 -102.21 -41.35
C TYR A 27 -22.45 -101.70 -40.46
N GLN A 28 -22.14 -100.86 -39.47
CA GLN A 28 -23.15 -100.26 -38.60
C GLN A 28 -23.68 -98.96 -39.20
N VAL A 29 -24.98 -98.71 -39.01
CA VAL A 29 -25.63 -97.45 -39.41
C VAL A 29 -24.85 -96.27 -38.83
N VAL A 30 -24.63 -95.25 -39.65
CA VAL A 30 -23.99 -94.02 -39.22
C VAL A 30 -25.03 -93.15 -38.55
N THR A 31 -24.85 -92.93 -37.26
CA THR A 31 -25.73 -92.10 -36.43
C THR A 31 -24.99 -90.86 -35.95
N TYR A 32 -25.67 -89.72 -35.92
CA TYR A 32 -25.13 -88.48 -35.37
C TYR A 32 -26.19 -87.80 -34.49
N ARG A 33 -25.82 -87.44 -33.26
CA ARG A 33 -26.71 -86.72 -32.36
C ARG A 33 -26.57 -85.23 -32.62
N VAL A 34 -27.64 -84.59 -33.09
CA VAL A 34 -27.63 -83.15 -33.33
C VAL A 34 -27.67 -82.42 -31.98
N PRO A 35 -26.73 -81.50 -31.70
CA PRO A 35 -26.75 -80.70 -30.48
C PRO A 35 -28.02 -79.86 -30.33
N HIS A 36 -28.33 -79.45 -29.10
CA HIS A 36 -29.35 -78.41 -28.87
C HIS A 36 -28.98 -77.14 -29.65
N ASN A 37 -29.97 -76.49 -30.26
CA ASN A 37 -29.77 -75.34 -31.16
C ASN A 37 -28.79 -75.62 -32.31
N GLY A 38 -28.69 -76.87 -32.77
CA GLY A 38 -27.95 -77.26 -33.95
C GLY A 38 -28.88 -77.61 -35.11
N ALA A 39 -28.36 -77.52 -36.34
CA ALA A 39 -28.99 -78.05 -37.53
C ALA A 39 -27.95 -78.84 -38.34
N VAL A 40 -28.38 -79.94 -38.95
CA VAL A 40 -27.55 -80.76 -39.84
C VAL A 40 -28.26 -80.90 -41.18
N GLN A 41 -27.51 -80.70 -42.26
CA GLN A 41 -27.99 -80.97 -43.61
C GLN A 41 -27.52 -82.34 -44.07
N ILE A 42 -28.46 -83.12 -44.60
CA ILE A 42 -28.20 -84.41 -45.23
C ILE A 42 -28.63 -84.32 -46.69
N TYR A 43 -27.76 -84.80 -47.57
CA TYR A 43 -28.04 -84.95 -48.97
C TYR A 43 -28.26 -86.43 -49.32
N ASP A 44 -29.41 -86.76 -49.89
CA ASP A 44 -29.68 -88.09 -50.47
C ASP A 44 -29.25 -88.07 -51.95
N TYR A 45 -28.25 -88.87 -52.30
CA TYR A 45 -27.73 -88.94 -53.67
C TYR A 45 -28.68 -89.67 -54.64
N LYS A 46 -29.53 -90.56 -54.14
CA LYS A 46 -30.48 -91.34 -54.94
C LYS A 46 -31.72 -90.53 -55.26
N GLU A 47 -32.30 -89.88 -54.25
CA GLU A 47 -33.48 -89.02 -54.42
C GLU A 47 -33.14 -87.59 -54.86
N LYS A 48 -31.85 -87.21 -54.81
CA LYS A 48 -31.34 -85.85 -55.09
C LYS A 48 -32.02 -84.76 -54.26
N LYS A 49 -32.41 -85.10 -53.02
CA LYS A 49 -33.08 -84.19 -52.08
C LYS A 49 -32.18 -83.93 -50.88
N SER A 50 -32.12 -82.66 -50.48
CA SER A 50 -31.52 -82.25 -49.21
C SER A 50 -32.62 -82.18 -48.16
N ARG A 51 -32.41 -82.78 -46.99
CA ARG A 51 -33.24 -82.54 -45.81
C ARG A 51 -32.39 -81.94 -44.69
N VAL A 52 -33.00 -81.06 -43.92
CA VAL A 52 -32.37 -80.42 -42.76
C VAL A 52 -33.05 -80.92 -41.51
N ILE A 53 -32.27 -81.35 -40.53
CA ILE A 53 -32.76 -81.85 -39.25
C ILE A 53 -32.26 -80.94 -38.15
N PHE A 54 -33.19 -80.47 -37.32
CA PHE A 54 -32.92 -79.63 -36.16
C PHE A 54 -32.70 -80.48 -34.92
N GLY A 55 -31.84 -80.01 -34.03
CA GLY A 55 -31.60 -80.64 -32.74
C GLY A 55 -32.71 -80.35 -31.73
N PRO A 56 -32.88 -81.19 -30.70
CA PRO A 56 -31.97 -82.27 -30.29
C PRO A 56 -32.40 -83.67 -30.74
N ASP A 57 -32.41 -83.93 -32.05
CA ASP A 57 -32.76 -85.25 -32.61
C ASP A 57 -31.54 -86.11 -32.94
N LEU A 58 -31.72 -87.44 -32.89
CA LEU A 58 -30.76 -88.41 -33.36
C LEU A 58 -31.01 -88.70 -34.84
N VAL A 59 -29.99 -88.45 -35.65
CA VAL A 59 -30.06 -88.61 -37.09
C VAL A 59 -29.39 -89.90 -37.50
N MET A 60 -30.08 -90.71 -38.30
CA MET A 60 -29.57 -91.96 -38.86
C MET A 60 -29.51 -91.84 -40.38
N LEU A 61 -28.34 -92.06 -40.97
CA LEU A 61 -28.17 -91.99 -42.42
C LEU A 61 -28.74 -93.24 -43.10
N ARG A 62 -29.48 -93.03 -44.20
CA ARG A 62 -29.82 -94.08 -45.17
C ARG A 62 -28.58 -94.46 -46.01
N PRO A 63 -28.60 -95.60 -46.74
CA PRO A 63 -27.44 -96.08 -47.50
C PRO A 63 -26.85 -95.07 -48.51
N ASP A 64 -27.71 -94.27 -49.16
CA ASP A 64 -27.33 -93.27 -50.17
C ASP A 64 -27.28 -91.83 -49.63
N GLU A 65 -27.42 -91.63 -48.31
CA GLU A 65 -27.40 -90.33 -47.65
C GLU A 65 -26.00 -89.97 -47.13
N GLN A 66 -25.61 -88.70 -47.27
CA GLN A 66 -24.38 -88.17 -46.68
C GLN A 66 -24.61 -86.86 -45.94
N PHE A 67 -23.82 -86.64 -44.88
CA PHE A 67 -23.77 -85.35 -44.20
C PHE A 67 -23.07 -84.30 -45.07
N THR A 68 -23.69 -83.13 -45.21
CA THR A 68 -23.01 -81.97 -45.77
C THR A 68 -21.98 -81.46 -44.76
N LEU A 69 -20.71 -81.43 -45.16
CA LEU A 69 -19.65 -80.85 -44.35
C LEU A 69 -19.69 -79.32 -44.44
N ILE A 70 -19.65 -78.66 -43.29
CA ILE A 70 -19.54 -77.21 -43.21
C ILE A 70 -18.09 -76.84 -42.92
N SER A 71 -17.59 -75.84 -43.64
CA SER A 71 -16.23 -75.32 -43.49
C SER A 71 -16.33 -73.82 -43.18
N ILE A 72 -16.09 -73.48 -41.92
CA ILE A 72 -16.32 -72.14 -41.37
C ILE A 72 -14.97 -71.46 -41.10
N SER A 73 -14.93 -70.14 -41.31
CA SER A 73 -13.81 -69.30 -40.94
C SER A 73 -13.52 -69.34 -39.42
N GLY A 74 -12.26 -69.55 -39.07
CA GLY A 74 -11.77 -69.62 -37.69
C GLY A 74 -10.64 -68.62 -37.43
N ASP A 75 -10.06 -68.66 -36.23
CA ASP A 75 -8.96 -67.79 -35.78
C ASP A 75 -9.29 -66.29 -35.64
N ILE A 76 -8.29 -65.54 -35.18
CA ILE A 76 -8.26 -64.08 -35.03
C ILE A 76 -6.87 -63.61 -35.52
N PRO A 77 -6.72 -62.94 -36.67
CA PRO A 77 -7.75 -62.57 -37.66
C PRO A 77 -8.45 -63.77 -38.32
N LYS A 78 -9.67 -63.57 -38.84
CA LYS A 78 -10.44 -64.65 -39.46
C LYS A 78 -9.75 -65.22 -40.71
N LYS A 79 -9.47 -66.52 -40.69
CA LYS A 79 -8.94 -67.28 -41.83
C LYS A 79 -10.00 -68.25 -42.35
N PRO A 80 -10.16 -68.36 -43.68
CA PRO A 80 -11.13 -69.27 -44.27
C PRO A 80 -10.75 -70.73 -44.02
N ASN A 81 -11.76 -71.60 -43.98
CA ASN A 81 -11.65 -73.07 -43.95
C ASN A 81 -10.87 -73.68 -42.76
N GLN A 82 -10.87 -73.02 -41.60
CA GLN A 82 -10.18 -73.54 -40.41
C GLN A 82 -11.05 -74.53 -39.62
N ILE A 83 -12.33 -74.23 -39.44
CA ILE A 83 -13.24 -75.04 -38.62
C ILE A 83 -14.08 -75.92 -39.53
N LYS A 84 -13.97 -77.24 -39.37
CA LYS A 84 -14.79 -78.22 -40.10
C LYS A 84 -15.79 -78.84 -39.14
N ALA A 85 -17.08 -78.66 -39.42
CA ALA A 85 -18.17 -79.11 -38.56
C ALA A 85 -19.22 -79.91 -39.36
N LEU A 86 -19.88 -80.84 -38.69
CA LEU A 86 -21.02 -81.60 -39.23
C LEU A 86 -22.36 -80.92 -38.96
N CYS A 87 -22.45 -80.15 -37.87
CA CYS A 87 -23.63 -79.37 -37.52
C CYS A 87 -23.35 -77.87 -37.58
N LEU A 88 -24.37 -77.12 -37.96
CA LEU A 88 -24.40 -75.68 -37.85
C LEU A 88 -25.06 -75.30 -36.52
N LEU A 89 -24.40 -74.48 -35.72
CA LEU A 89 -24.99 -73.91 -34.51
C LEU A 89 -25.88 -72.72 -34.91
N LEU A 90 -27.11 -72.70 -34.40
CA LEU A 90 -28.10 -71.67 -34.70
C LEU A 90 -27.95 -70.42 -33.81
N GLY A 91 -27.15 -70.51 -32.75
CA GLY A 91 -26.98 -69.46 -31.75
C GLY A 91 -28.03 -69.51 -30.62
N PRO A 92 -28.12 -68.46 -29.79
CA PRO A 92 -27.30 -67.25 -29.81
C PRO A 92 -25.84 -67.54 -29.44
N ASP A 93 -24.90 -67.01 -30.22
CA ASP A 93 -23.47 -67.10 -29.95
C ASP A 93 -22.77 -65.82 -30.47
N PHE A 94 -21.45 -65.75 -30.30
CA PHE A 94 -20.66 -64.64 -30.82
C PHE A 94 -19.37 -65.11 -31.47
N PHE A 95 -18.87 -64.34 -32.44
CA PHE A 95 -17.53 -64.53 -32.98
C PHE A 95 -16.77 -63.20 -33.01
N THR A 96 -15.47 -63.29 -32.78
CA THR A 96 -14.57 -62.13 -32.77
C THR A 96 -13.73 -62.08 -34.04
N ASP A 97 -13.50 -60.89 -34.58
CA ASP A 97 -12.61 -60.64 -35.71
C ASP A 97 -11.69 -59.43 -35.45
N VAL A 98 -10.59 -59.37 -36.18
CA VAL A 98 -9.67 -58.22 -36.20
C VAL A 98 -9.62 -57.67 -37.61
N ILE A 99 -10.05 -56.42 -37.76
CA ILE A 99 -10.05 -55.72 -39.05
C ILE A 99 -9.10 -54.53 -39.00
N GLN A 100 -8.35 -54.34 -40.08
CA GLN A 100 -7.53 -53.14 -40.26
C GLN A 100 -8.31 -52.13 -41.12
N ILE A 101 -8.35 -50.89 -40.64
CA ILE A 101 -9.07 -49.78 -41.25
C ILE A 101 -8.15 -48.56 -41.39
N GLU A 102 -8.51 -47.64 -42.25
CA GLU A 102 -7.81 -46.38 -42.47
C GLU A 102 -8.83 -45.24 -42.41
N THR A 103 -8.52 -44.17 -41.68
CA THR A 103 -9.35 -42.97 -41.55
C THR A 103 -9.07 -41.98 -42.69
N ALA A 104 -9.87 -40.90 -42.78
CA ALA A 104 -9.65 -39.82 -43.76
C ALA A 104 -8.26 -39.17 -43.64
N ASP A 105 -7.72 -39.12 -42.42
CA ASP A 105 -6.39 -38.56 -42.11
C ASP A 105 -5.26 -39.61 -42.25
N HIS A 106 -5.51 -40.71 -42.95
CA HIS A 106 -4.57 -41.82 -43.16
C HIS A 106 -4.09 -42.51 -41.87
N ALA A 107 -4.85 -42.41 -40.78
CA ALA A 107 -4.52 -43.14 -39.56
C ALA A 107 -4.96 -44.60 -39.69
N ARG A 108 -3.99 -45.53 -39.60
CA ARG A 108 -4.23 -46.96 -39.66
C ARG A 108 -4.56 -47.52 -38.29
N LEU A 109 -5.73 -48.12 -38.15
CA LEU A 109 -6.23 -48.68 -36.90
C LEU A 109 -6.53 -50.17 -37.06
N SER A 110 -6.22 -50.93 -36.03
CA SER A 110 -6.60 -52.32 -35.84
C SER A 110 -7.79 -52.35 -34.87
N LEU A 111 -8.94 -52.81 -35.36
CA LEU A 111 -10.16 -52.95 -34.59
C LEU A 111 -10.39 -54.41 -34.25
N LYS A 112 -10.49 -54.72 -32.96
CA LYS A 112 -10.98 -56.02 -32.49
C LYS A 112 -12.47 -55.91 -32.20
N LEU A 113 -13.27 -56.60 -32.98
CA LEU A 113 -14.73 -56.55 -32.93
C LEU A 113 -15.30 -57.90 -32.53
N SER A 114 -16.40 -57.89 -31.79
CA SER A 114 -17.21 -59.05 -31.46
C SER A 114 -18.60 -58.85 -32.05
N TYR A 115 -19.09 -59.86 -32.74
CA TYR A 115 -20.40 -59.84 -33.37
C TYR A 115 -21.29 -60.84 -32.66
N ASN A 116 -22.37 -60.37 -32.06
CA ASN A 116 -23.39 -61.23 -31.47
C ASN A 116 -24.40 -61.60 -32.56
N TRP A 117 -24.66 -62.90 -32.71
CA TRP A 117 -25.45 -63.41 -33.82
C TRP A 117 -26.36 -64.55 -33.40
N HIS A 118 -27.44 -64.71 -34.17
CA HIS A 118 -28.30 -65.89 -34.15
C HIS A 118 -28.93 -66.07 -35.53
N PHE A 119 -29.36 -67.28 -35.84
CA PHE A 119 -30.15 -67.55 -37.03
C PHE A 119 -31.64 -67.41 -36.72
N ARG A 120 -32.37 -66.67 -37.55
CA ARG A 120 -33.83 -66.57 -37.47
C ARG A 120 -34.45 -67.57 -38.42
N VAL A 121 -34.90 -68.71 -37.91
CA VAL A 121 -35.47 -69.79 -38.73
C VAL A 121 -36.74 -70.32 -38.08
N ASN A 122 -37.77 -70.51 -38.90
CA ASN A 122 -38.98 -71.26 -38.53
C ASN A 122 -38.71 -72.75 -38.79
N GLN A 123 -38.62 -73.56 -37.73
CA GLN A 123 -38.27 -74.99 -37.84
C GLN A 123 -39.29 -75.82 -38.65
N GLN A 124 -40.49 -75.29 -38.87
CA GLN A 124 -41.57 -75.96 -39.61
C GLN A 124 -41.51 -75.73 -41.13
N ASP A 125 -40.77 -74.71 -41.60
CA ASP A 125 -40.67 -74.43 -43.04
C ASP A 125 -39.38 -75.02 -43.62
N GLU A 126 -39.56 -76.04 -44.47
CA GLU A 126 -38.46 -76.74 -45.14
C GLU A 126 -37.65 -75.81 -46.07
N LYS A 127 -38.29 -74.78 -46.65
CA LYS A 127 -37.60 -73.82 -47.52
C LYS A 127 -36.64 -72.92 -46.74
N ASP A 128 -37.05 -72.47 -45.56
CA ASP A 128 -36.20 -71.66 -44.69
C ASP A 128 -35.08 -72.50 -44.05
N ALA A 129 -35.35 -73.78 -43.77
CA ALA A 129 -34.34 -74.71 -43.29
C ALA A 129 -33.21 -74.93 -44.33
N ILE A 130 -33.54 -75.03 -45.62
CA ILE A 130 -32.53 -75.16 -46.69
C ILE A 130 -31.70 -73.86 -46.82
N LYS A 131 -32.32 -72.68 -46.69
CA LYS A 131 -31.60 -71.40 -46.81
C LYS A 131 -30.44 -71.28 -45.85
N LEU A 132 -30.56 -71.86 -44.66
CA LEU A 132 -29.53 -71.86 -43.64
C LEU A 132 -28.16 -72.35 -44.15
N PHE A 133 -28.15 -73.29 -45.09
CA PHE A 133 -26.94 -73.90 -45.66
C PHE A 133 -26.56 -73.33 -47.03
N ASN A 134 -27.26 -72.32 -47.54
CA ASN A 134 -26.91 -71.68 -48.83
C ASN A 134 -25.54 -71.00 -48.82
N VAL A 135 -25.09 -70.55 -47.63
CA VAL A 135 -23.80 -69.89 -47.44
C VAL A 135 -22.88 -70.89 -46.73
N PRO A 136 -21.87 -71.47 -47.43
CA PRO A 136 -20.98 -72.48 -46.85
C PRO A 136 -20.16 -71.99 -45.65
N ASP A 137 -19.72 -70.73 -45.70
CA ASP A 137 -18.96 -70.07 -44.64
C ASP A 137 -19.67 -68.77 -44.20
N PHE A 138 -20.71 -68.92 -43.38
CA PHE A 138 -21.49 -67.78 -42.92
C PHE A 138 -20.67 -66.79 -42.05
N VAL A 139 -19.70 -67.27 -41.28
CA VAL A 139 -18.84 -66.42 -40.45
C VAL A 139 -17.92 -65.59 -41.33
N GLY A 140 -17.26 -66.22 -42.31
CA GLY A 140 -16.39 -65.52 -43.25
C GLY A 140 -17.14 -64.48 -44.07
N ASP A 141 -18.32 -64.83 -44.58
CA ASP A 141 -19.16 -63.89 -45.35
C ASP A 141 -19.65 -62.72 -44.48
N ALA A 142 -20.11 -62.99 -43.25
CA ALA A 142 -20.54 -61.97 -42.32
C ALA A 142 -19.41 -61.01 -41.95
N CYS A 143 -18.24 -61.54 -41.56
CA CYS A 143 -17.06 -60.74 -41.26
C CYS A 143 -16.63 -59.88 -42.47
N LYS A 144 -16.61 -60.46 -43.68
CA LYS A 144 -16.20 -59.74 -44.90
C LYS A 144 -17.16 -58.60 -45.22
N ALA A 145 -18.47 -58.84 -45.14
CA ALA A 145 -19.50 -57.82 -45.40
C ALA A 145 -19.45 -56.69 -44.37
N ILE A 146 -19.35 -57.02 -43.07
CA ILE A 146 -19.28 -56.04 -41.99
C ILE A 146 -17.97 -55.24 -42.08
N ALA A 147 -16.83 -55.91 -42.27
CA ALA A 147 -15.54 -55.25 -42.42
C ALA A 147 -15.54 -54.28 -43.61
N SER A 148 -16.18 -54.63 -44.73
CA SER A 148 -16.31 -53.75 -45.89
C SER A 148 -17.12 -52.49 -45.57
N ARG A 149 -18.22 -52.62 -44.82
CA ARG A 149 -19.06 -51.49 -44.40
C ARG A 149 -18.33 -50.55 -43.45
N ILE A 150 -17.65 -51.12 -42.44
CA ILE A 150 -16.88 -50.34 -41.47
C ILE A 150 -15.73 -49.62 -42.18
N ARG A 151 -14.98 -50.31 -43.07
CA ARG A 151 -13.91 -49.69 -43.86
C ARG A 151 -14.41 -48.51 -44.69
N GLY A 152 -15.54 -48.67 -45.38
CA GLY A 152 -16.13 -47.60 -46.19
C GLY A 152 -16.57 -46.39 -45.37
N ALA A 153 -17.17 -46.60 -44.20
CA ALA A 153 -17.63 -45.51 -43.35
C ALA A 153 -16.48 -44.76 -42.67
N VAL A 154 -15.47 -45.50 -42.15
CA VAL A 154 -14.38 -44.87 -41.41
C VAL A 154 -13.40 -44.12 -42.32
N ALA A 155 -13.26 -44.54 -43.58
CA ALA A 155 -12.47 -43.81 -44.57
C ALA A 155 -12.95 -42.36 -44.82
N ALA A 156 -14.20 -42.05 -44.49
CA ALA A 156 -14.77 -40.70 -44.63
C ALA A 156 -14.66 -39.85 -43.35
N VAL A 157 -14.18 -40.41 -42.24
CA VAL A 157 -14.17 -39.76 -40.92
C VAL A 157 -12.73 -39.50 -40.47
N ALA A 158 -12.51 -38.34 -39.84
CA ALA A 158 -11.22 -37.99 -39.23
C ALA A 158 -10.89 -38.89 -38.03
N PHE A 159 -9.61 -39.06 -37.72
CA PHE A 159 -9.17 -39.95 -36.65
C PHE A 159 -9.71 -39.55 -35.27
N ASP A 160 -9.66 -38.27 -34.92
CA ASP A 160 -10.12 -37.77 -33.61
C ASP A 160 -11.63 -37.96 -33.41
N ASP A 161 -12.43 -37.67 -34.44
CA ASP A 161 -13.87 -37.89 -34.41
C ASP A 161 -14.20 -39.38 -34.30
N PHE A 162 -13.48 -40.23 -35.05
CA PHE A 162 -13.62 -41.68 -34.91
C PHE A 162 -13.21 -42.17 -33.51
N HIS A 163 -12.16 -41.62 -32.90
CA HIS A 163 -11.73 -42.01 -31.56
C HIS A 163 -12.80 -41.70 -30.50
N LYS A 164 -13.41 -40.51 -30.58
CA LYS A 164 -14.47 -40.06 -29.66
C LYS A 164 -15.82 -40.77 -29.90
N ASN A 165 -16.17 -41.01 -31.16
CA ASN A 165 -17.50 -41.49 -31.57
C ASN A 165 -17.51 -42.91 -32.19
N SER A 166 -16.45 -43.70 -31.97
CA SER A 166 -16.24 -45.04 -32.56
C SER A 166 -17.46 -45.96 -32.47
N ALA A 167 -18.06 -46.05 -31.28
CA ALA A 167 -19.24 -46.88 -31.04
C ALA A 167 -20.43 -46.49 -31.93
N LYS A 168 -20.69 -45.19 -32.11
CA LYS A 168 -21.79 -44.68 -32.91
C LYS A 168 -21.52 -44.90 -34.40
N ILE A 169 -20.30 -44.60 -34.86
CA ILE A 169 -19.91 -44.73 -36.28
C ILE A 169 -19.97 -46.19 -36.71
N ILE A 170 -19.39 -47.12 -35.94
CA ILE A 170 -19.39 -48.55 -36.26
C ILE A 170 -20.82 -49.07 -36.30
N ARG A 171 -21.65 -48.81 -35.27
CA ARG A 171 -23.04 -49.28 -35.26
C ARG A 171 -23.85 -48.71 -36.42
N THR A 172 -23.70 -47.42 -36.73
CA THR A 172 -24.39 -46.79 -37.86
C THR A 172 -23.97 -47.39 -39.20
N SER A 173 -22.68 -47.69 -39.37
CA SER A 173 -22.16 -48.30 -40.61
C SER A 173 -22.65 -49.73 -40.84
N VAL A 174 -22.80 -50.52 -39.76
CA VAL A 174 -23.22 -51.92 -39.85
C VAL A 174 -24.73 -52.03 -40.01
N PHE A 175 -25.50 -51.41 -39.12
CA PHE A 175 -26.97 -51.56 -39.09
C PHE A 175 -27.69 -50.64 -40.06
N GLY A 176 -27.07 -49.52 -40.44
CA GLY A 176 -27.72 -48.45 -41.18
C GLY A 176 -28.68 -47.63 -40.31
N LEU A 177 -29.20 -46.57 -40.93
CA LEU A 177 -30.20 -45.69 -40.34
C LEU A 177 -31.60 -46.14 -40.79
N ASP A 178 -32.57 -45.99 -39.89
CA ASP A 178 -33.98 -46.17 -40.17
C ASP A 178 -34.62 -44.88 -40.72
N GLU A 179 -35.88 -44.94 -41.15
CA GLU A 179 -36.61 -43.78 -41.69
C GLU A 179 -36.67 -42.59 -40.71
N ASN A 180 -36.58 -42.87 -39.41
CA ASN A 180 -36.53 -41.87 -38.33
C ASN A 180 -35.09 -41.44 -37.95
N ALA A 181 -34.10 -41.71 -38.81
CA ALA A 181 -32.67 -41.43 -38.56
C ALA A 181 -32.07 -42.09 -37.30
N SER A 182 -32.72 -43.14 -36.77
CA SER A 182 -32.23 -43.94 -35.66
C SER A 182 -31.49 -45.19 -36.15
N VAL A 183 -30.52 -45.70 -35.40
CA VAL A 183 -29.75 -46.88 -35.80
C VAL A 183 -30.65 -48.13 -35.72
N LYS A 184 -30.72 -48.92 -36.78
CA LYS A 184 -31.50 -50.17 -36.79
C LYS A 184 -30.96 -51.13 -35.73
N LYS A 185 -31.86 -51.91 -35.11
CA LYS A 185 -31.49 -52.82 -34.00
C LYS A 185 -30.76 -54.08 -34.44
N GLU A 186 -30.97 -54.50 -35.69
CA GLU A 186 -30.49 -55.79 -36.18
C GLU A 186 -30.11 -55.70 -37.66
N PHE A 187 -29.12 -56.48 -38.06
CA PHE A 187 -28.69 -56.61 -39.44
C PHE A 187 -28.93 -58.04 -39.92
N VAL A 188 -29.77 -58.20 -40.96
CA VAL A 188 -30.21 -59.51 -41.45
C VAL A 188 -29.59 -59.81 -42.81
N PHE A 189 -28.88 -60.94 -42.89
CA PHE A 189 -28.42 -61.53 -44.15
C PHE A 189 -29.56 -62.33 -44.78
N LYS A 190 -30.06 -61.88 -45.94
CA LYS A 190 -31.23 -62.49 -46.61
C LYS A 190 -30.94 -63.87 -47.20
N GLN A 191 -29.67 -64.20 -47.42
CA GLN A 191 -29.24 -65.43 -48.09
C GLN A 191 -29.38 -66.67 -47.20
N ASN A 192 -29.12 -66.51 -45.90
CA ASN A 192 -29.10 -67.59 -44.91
C ASN A 192 -29.87 -67.28 -43.61
N ASN A 193 -30.57 -66.14 -43.54
CA ASN A 193 -31.29 -65.65 -42.37
C ASN A 193 -30.41 -65.47 -41.11
N LEU A 194 -29.12 -65.21 -41.29
CA LEU A 194 -28.24 -64.83 -40.19
C LEU A 194 -28.60 -63.42 -39.71
N VAL A 195 -28.81 -63.26 -38.41
CA VAL A 195 -29.12 -61.98 -37.77
C VAL A 195 -27.95 -61.60 -36.86
N ILE A 196 -27.35 -60.45 -37.14
CA ILE A 196 -26.41 -59.80 -36.22
C ILE A 196 -27.23 -58.87 -35.33
N THR A 197 -27.16 -59.09 -34.02
CA THR A 197 -27.93 -58.35 -33.01
C THR A 197 -27.15 -57.18 -32.43
N SER A 198 -25.85 -57.35 -32.20
CA SER A 198 -24.98 -56.26 -31.76
C SER A 198 -23.55 -56.44 -32.27
N VAL A 199 -22.87 -55.30 -32.39
CA VAL A 199 -21.44 -55.22 -32.66
C VAL A 199 -20.79 -54.54 -31.47
N ASP A 200 -19.90 -55.26 -30.82
CA ASP A 200 -19.18 -54.81 -29.63
C ASP A 200 -17.71 -54.57 -29.98
N ILE A 201 -17.21 -53.39 -29.64
CA ILE A 201 -15.82 -52.99 -29.91
C ILE A 201 -15.00 -53.40 -28.68
N GLN A 202 -14.10 -54.37 -28.85
CA GLN A 202 -13.24 -54.84 -27.76
C GLN A 202 -11.98 -53.97 -27.61
N ALA A 203 -11.36 -53.62 -28.72
CA ALA A 203 -10.15 -52.80 -28.74
C ALA A 203 -10.04 -52.00 -30.05
N VAL A 204 -9.50 -50.79 -29.93
CA VAL A 204 -9.13 -49.92 -31.05
C VAL A 204 -7.69 -49.52 -30.85
N GLU A 205 -6.80 -50.05 -31.68
CA GLU A 205 -5.35 -49.81 -31.54
C GLU A 205 -4.77 -49.19 -32.81
N PRO A 206 -4.01 -48.08 -32.72
CA PRO A 206 -3.20 -47.62 -33.83
C PRO A 206 -2.17 -48.68 -34.22
N VAL A 207 -2.08 -48.95 -35.52
CA VAL A 207 -1.09 -49.88 -36.09
C VAL A 207 0.30 -49.23 -36.12
N ASP A 208 0.36 -47.92 -36.36
CA ASP A 208 1.62 -47.18 -36.38
C ASP A 208 2.04 -46.79 -34.95
N GLN A 209 3.26 -47.18 -34.59
CA GLN A 209 3.88 -46.83 -33.32
C GLN A 209 4.02 -45.32 -33.17
N ARG A 210 4.29 -44.57 -34.26
CA ARG A 210 4.41 -43.11 -34.20
C ARG A 210 3.10 -42.44 -33.79
N THR A 211 1.97 -42.93 -34.28
CA THR A 211 0.64 -42.43 -33.91
C THR A 211 0.34 -42.74 -32.44
N ARG A 212 0.72 -43.92 -31.95
CA ARG A 212 0.60 -44.30 -30.54
C ARG A 212 1.42 -43.40 -29.63
N ASP A 213 2.68 -43.15 -29.97
CA ASP A 213 3.57 -42.28 -29.20
C ASP A 213 3.06 -40.82 -29.21
N SER A 214 2.52 -40.37 -30.34
CA SER A 214 1.91 -39.04 -30.47
C SER A 214 0.67 -38.90 -29.58
N LEU A 215 -0.21 -39.90 -29.56
CA LEU A 215 -1.35 -39.95 -28.65
C LEU A 215 -0.92 -39.93 -27.18
N GLN A 216 0.12 -40.68 -26.81
CA GLN A 216 0.64 -40.69 -25.45
C GLN A 216 1.18 -39.32 -25.03
N LYS A 217 1.89 -38.62 -25.93
CA LYS A 217 2.33 -37.23 -25.71
C LYS A 217 1.15 -36.28 -25.56
N SER A 218 0.10 -36.42 -26.38
CA SER A 218 -1.12 -35.61 -26.24
C SER A 218 -1.81 -35.81 -24.89
N VAL A 219 -1.88 -37.04 -24.38
CA VAL A 219 -2.42 -37.32 -23.03
C VAL A 219 -1.56 -36.70 -21.95
N GLN A 220 -0.23 -36.81 -22.06
CA GLN A 220 0.70 -36.18 -21.11
C GLN A 220 0.53 -34.65 -21.09
N LEU A 221 0.46 -34.02 -22.25
CA LEU A 221 0.21 -32.57 -22.37
C LEU A 221 -1.14 -32.18 -21.80
N ALA A 222 -2.20 -32.99 -22.01
CA ALA A 222 -3.51 -32.71 -21.42
C ALA A 222 -3.45 -32.72 -19.88
N ILE A 223 -2.75 -33.69 -19.29
CA ILE A 223 -2.53 -33.74 -17.84
C ILE A 223 -1.74 -32.51 -17.37
N GLU A 224 -0.66 -32.17 -18.07
CA GLU A 224 0.16 -31.00 -17.76
C GLU A 224 -0.66 -29.70 -17.81
N ILE A 225 -1.49 -29.51 -18.83
CA ILE A 225 -2.39 -28.36 -18.94
C ILE A 225 -3.36 -28.32 -17.75
N THR A 226 -3.95 -29.45 -17.37
CA THR A 226 -4.86 -29.48 -16.20
C THR A 226 -4.14 -29.18 -14.89
N THR A 227 -2.90 -29.68 -14.71
CA THR A 227 -2.08 -29.39 -13.54
C THR A 227 -1.69 -27.92 -13.48
N ASN A 228 -1.19 -27.36 -14.59
CA ASN A 228 -0.81 -25.95 -14.68
C ASN A 228 -2.02 -25.04 -14.46
N SER A 229 -3.20 -25.43 -14.96
CA SER A 229 -4.44 -24.69 -14.71
C SER A 229 -4.85 -24.72 -13.24
N GLN A 230 -4.68 -25.85 -12.55
CA GLN A 230 -4.97 -25.95 -11.11
C GLN A 230 -3.95 -25.17 -10.29
N GLU A 231 -2.67 -25.24 -10.64
CA GLU A 231 -1.60 -24.47 -9.99
C GLU A 231 -1.81 -22.96 -10.15
N ALA A 232 -2.13 -22.50 -11.37
CA ALA A 232 -2.44 -21.10 -11.62
C ALA A 232 -3.66 -20.62 -10.81
N ALA A 233 -4.71 -21.44 -10.72
CA ALA A 233 -5.88 -21.12 -9.91
C ALA A 233 -5.54 -21.03 -8.41
N ALA A 234 -4.74 -21.95 -7.89
CA ALA A 234 -4.28 -21.93 -6.50
C ALA A 234 -3.40 -20.71 -6.20
N LYS A 235 -2.51 -20.34 -7.13
CA LYS A 235 -1.67 -19.15 -7.02
C LYS A 235 -2.51 -17.86 -7.01
N HIS A 236 -3.47 -17.74 -7.92
CA HIS A 236 -4.37 -16.59 -7.94
C HIS A 236 -5.21 -16.47 -6.68
N GLU A 237 -5.66 -17.59 -6.12
CA GLU A 237 -6.37 -17.59 -4.84
C GLU A 237 -5.47 -17.13 -3.68
N ALA A 238 -4.22 -17.60 -3.65
CA ALA A 238 -3.24 -17.16 -2.67
C ALA A 238 -2.93 -15.65 -2.78
N GLU A 239 -2.74 -15.14 -4.01
CA GLU A 239 -2.52 -13.71 -4.27
C GLU A 239 -3.73 -12.87 -3.82
N ARG A 240 -4.95 -13.36 -4.06
CA ARG A 240 -6.18 -12.69 -3.60
C ARG A 240 -6.24 -12.59 -2.07
N LEU A 241 -5.95 -13.70 -1.37
CA LEU A 241 -5.91 -13.74 0.09
C LEU A 241 -4.81 -12.83 0.66
N GLU A 242 -3.64 -12.81 0.03
CA GLU A 242 -2.54 -11.93 0.42
C GLU A 242 -2.93 -10.45 0.25
N GLN A 243 -3.58 -10.11 -0.86
CA GLN A 243 -4.04 -8.74 -1.10
C GLN A 243 -5.13 -8.32 -0.10
N GLU A 244 -6.04 -9.23 0.26
CA GLU A 244 -7.04 -8.97 1.29
C GLU A 244 -6.38 -8.75 2.67
N ALA A 245 -5.39 -9.57 3.02
CA ALA A 245 -4.64 -9.42 4.26
C ALA A 245 -3.85 -8.11 4.31
N LYS A 246 -3.19 -7.71 3.20
CA LYS A 246 -2.50 -6.41 3.09
C LYS A 246 -3.48 -5.25 3.23
N GLY A 247 -4.63 -5.30 2.56
CA GLY A 247 -5.65 -4.26 2.66
C GLY A 247 -6.22 -4.14 4.08
N LYS A 248 -6.42 -5.26 4.79
CA LYS A 248 -6.82 -5.27 6.21
C LYS A 248 -5.75 -4.65 7.12
N LEU A 249 -4.48 -5.03 6.93
CA LEU A 249 -3.36 -4.51 7.72
C LEU A 249 -3.15 -3.01 7.49
N GLU A 250 -3.23 -2.54 6.25
CA GLU A 250 -3.10 -1.12 5.92
C GLU A 250 -4.25 -0.30 6.54
N ARG A 251 -5.49 -0.80 6.47
CA ARG A 251 -6.62 -0.18 7.16
C ARG A 251 -6.41 -0.13 8.68
N GLN A 252 -5.89 -1.20 9.28
CA GLN A 252 -5.62 -1.23 10.72
C GLN A 252 -4.53 -0.21 11.09
N LYS A 253 -3.46 -0.12 10.30
CA LYS A 253 -2.40 0.87 10.50
C LYS A 253 -2.93 2.31 10.45
N ILE A 254 -3.80 2.62 9.49
CA ILE A 254 -4.44 3.95 9.39
C ILE A 254 -5.30 4.24 10.64
N LEU A 255 -6.02 3.25 11.16
CA LEU A 255 -6.81 3.42 12.38
C LEU A 255 -5.92 3.69 13.59
N ASP A 256 -4.83 2.94 13.74
CA ASP A 256 -3.87 3.11 14.83
C ASP A 256 -3.18 4.50 14.75
N GLU A 257 -2.78 4.93 13.54
CA GLU A 257 -2.21 6.26 13.30
C GLU A 257 -3.23 7.37 13.60
N ALA A 258 -4.50 7.18 13.24
CA ALA A 258 -5.56 8.14 13.54
C ALA A 258 -5.82 8.24 15.06
N GLU A 259 -5.75 7.14 15.80
CA GLU A 259 -5.91 7.12 17.26
C GLU A 259 -4.69 7.74 17.97
N ALA A 260 -3.48 7.46 17.48
CA ALA A 260 -2.26 8.11 17.92
C ALA A 260 -2.31 9.63 17.70
N GLU A 261 -2.79 10.09 16.54
CA GLU A 261 -2.91 11.52 16.27
C GLU A 261 -4.01 12.21 17.09
N LYS A 262 -5.11 11.53 17.43
CA LYS A 262 -6.09 12.06 18.39
C LYS A 262 -5.44 12.30 19.76
N SER A 263 -4.67 11.33 20.24
CA SER A 263 -3.96 11.44 21.52
C SER A 263 -2.88 12.52 21.47
N ARG A 264 -2.15 12.62 20.35
CA ARG A 264 -1.13 13.64 20.11
C ARG A 264 -1.72 15.05 20.09
N ARG A 265 -2.89 15.24 19.47
CA ARG A 265 -3.60 16.51 19.50
C ARG A 265 -3.93 16.93 20.93
N ALA A 266 -4.47 16.04 21.75
CA ALA A 266 -4.78 16.34 23.14
C ALA A 266 -3.52 16.71 23.95
N LEU A 267 -2.40 16.02 23.71
CA LEU A 267 -1.11 16.36 24.30
C LEU A 267 -0.61 17.73 23.85
N LEU A 268 -0.72 18.06 22.57
CA LEU A 268 -0.33 19.37 22.02
C LEU A 268 -1.19 20.51 22.60
N GLU A 269 -2.50 20.28 22.77
CA GLU A 269 -3.40 21.25 23.43
C GLU A 269 -2.97 21.50 24.89
N LEU A 270 -2.66 20.44 25.64
CA LEU A 270 -2.14 20.56 27.01
C LEU A 270 -0.75 21.22 27.07
N GLN A 271 0.14 20.92 26.12
CA GLN A 271 1.45 21.57 26.02
C GLN A 271 1.31 23.05 25.70
N ALA A 272 0.42 23.43 24.78
CA ALA A 272 0.15 24.83 24.46
C ALA A 272 -0.42 25.59 25.66
N LEU A 273 -1.37 24.98 26.39
CA LEU A 273 -1.89 25.54 27.64
C LEU A 273 -0.79 25.68 28.70
N SER A 274 0.05 24.67 28.87
CA SER A 274 1.15 24.70 29.83
C SER A 274 2.17 25.79 29.48
N ALA A 275 2.55 25.90 28.20
CA ALA A 275 3.44 26.95 27.71
C ALA A 275 2.83 28.36 27.87
N ALA A 276 1.52 28.50 27.68
CA ALA A 276 0.82 29.77 27.93
C ALA A 276 0.83 30.13 29.42
N VAL A 277 0.57 29.17 30.31
CA VAL A 277 0.64 29.37 31.77
C VAL A 277 2.07 29.68 32.21
N GLU A 278 3.07 28.99 31.67
CA GLU A 278 4.48 29.23 31.96
C GLU A 278 4.90 30.63 31.51
N SER A 279 4.58 31.03 30.27
CA SER A 279 4.91 32.35 29.73
C SER A 279 4.21 33.48 30.50
N THR A 280 2.91 33.33 30.78
CA THR A 280 2.16 34.32 31.57
C THR A 280 2.63 34.35 33.02
N GLY A 281 2.98 33.20 33.59
CA GLY A 281 3.54 33.06 34.94
C GLY A 281 4.89 33.77 35.05
N GLN A 282 5.79 33.55 34.09
CA GLN A 282 7.09 34.20 34.03
C GLN A 282 6.95 35.72 33.85
N ALA A 283 6.14 36.18 32.89
CA ALA A 283 5.90 37.60 32.66
C ALA A 283 5.26 38.28 33.88
N LYS A 284 4.30 37.62 34.54
CA LYS A 284 3.66 38.13 35.76
C LYS A 284 4.63 38.18 36.93
N ALA A 285 5.43 37.12 37.14
CA ALA A 285 6.42 37.06 38.20
C ALA A 285 7.49 38.14 38.01
N GLU A 286 7.97 38.35 36.78
CA GLU A 286 8.95 39.40 36.45
C GLU A 286 8.36 40.79 36.62
N ALA A 287 7.13 41.03 36.13
CA ALA A 287 6.44 42.31 36.30
C ALA A 287 6.19 42.63 37.79
N GLN A 288 5.73 41.65 38.58
CA GLN A 288 5.54 41.81 40.02
C GLN A 288 6.86 42.05 40.75
N SER A 289 7.90 41.30 40.42
CA SER A 289 9.24 41.47 41.03
C SER A 289 9.81 42.85 40.72
N ARG A 290 9.66 43.33 39.48
CA ARG A 290 10.12 44.66 39.07
C ARG A 290 9.30 45.78 39.72
N ALA A 291 7.99 45.61 39.82
CA ALA A 291 7.12 46.56 40.51
C ALA A 291 7.47 46.66 42.00
N GLU A 292 7.69 45.53 42.68
CA GLU A 292 8.08 45.52 44.09
C GLU A 292 9.49 46.11 44.30
N ALA A 293 10.44 45.79 43.43
CA ALA A 293 11.77 46.39 43.45
C ALA A 293 11.70 47.92 43.29
N GLN A 294 10.93 48.42 42.33
CA GLN A 294 10.72 49.87 42.14
C GLN A 294 10.01 50.51 43.32
N LYS A 295 9.07 49.82 43.95
CA LYS A 295 8.39 50.30 45.16
C LYS A 295 9.37 50.46 46.31
N ILE A 296 10.20 49.44 46.57
CA ILE A 296 11.24 49.48 47.61
C ILE A 296 12.25 50.59 47.30
N GLU A 297 12.71 50.72 46.06
CA GLU A 297 13.62 51.79 45.65
C GLU A 297 12.99 53.17 45.83
N GLY A 298 11.71 53.34 45.49
CA GLY A 298 10.96 54.56 45.69
C GLY A 298 10.81 54.93 47.18
N GLU A 299 10.44 53.96 48.02
CA GLU A 299 10.35 54.15 49.48
C GLU A 299 11.72 54.50 50.09
N ALA A 300 12.77 53.77 49.72
CA ALA A 300 14.14 54.03 50.16
C ALA A 300 14.67 55.39 49.68
N ALA A 301 14.35 55.81 48.44
CA ALA A 301 14.75 57.11 47.91
C ALA A 301 14.07 58.26 48.68
N VAL A 302 12.78 58.11 49.05
CA VAL A 302 12.08 59.08 49.88
C VAL A 302 12.71 59.16 51.26
N GLU A 303 13.03 58.02 51.89
CA GLU A 303 13.69 57.99 53.19
C GLU A 303 15.10 58.59 53.13
N GLN A 304 15.89 58.24 52.11
CA GLN A 304 17.20 58.82 51.87
C GLN A 304 17.12 60.34 51.64
N ALA A 305 16.13 60.81 50.88
CA ALA A 305 15.92 62.24 50.65
C ALA A 305 15.55 62.98 51.95
N LYS A 306 14.73 62.36 52.82
CA LYS A 306 14.43 62.91 54.16
C LYS A 306 15.68 63.01 55.01
N LEU A 307 16.48 61.94 55.10
CA LEU A 307 17.72 61.92 55.87
C LEU A 307 18.76 62.92 55.32
N LYS A 308 18.88 63.05 53.99
CA LYS A 308 19.74 64.06 53.36
C LYS A 308 19.26 65.48 53.65
N ALA A 309 17.95 65.73 53.60
CA ALA A 309 17.40 67.04 53.93
C ALA A 309 17.63 67.40 55.41
N GLU A 310 17.50 66.42 56.31
CA GLU A 310 17.82 66.58 57.71
C GLU A 310 19.31 66.84 57.95
N ALA A 311 20.19 66.06 57.32
CA ALA A 311 21.63 66.27 57.38
C ALA A 311 22.04 67.65 56.84
N ALA A 312 21.52 68.05 55.67
CA ALA A 312 21.78 69.37 55.09
C ALA A 312 21.23 70.51 55.98
N LYS A 313 20.10 70.29 56.66
CA LYS A 313 19.56 71.25 57.63
C LYS A 313 20.49 71.41 58.83
N ILE A 314 20.99 70.31 59.39
CA ILE A 314 21.94 70.34 60.51
C ILE A 314 23.25 71.02 60.10
N GLU A 315 23.80 70.67 58.94
CA GLU A 315 25.02 71.27 58.39
C GLU A 315 24.84 72.78 58.18
N ALA A 316 23.73 73.20 57.54
CA ALA A 316 23.42 74.60 57.34
C ALA A 316 23.22 75.37 58.67
N GLN A 317 22.60 74.74 59.69
CA GLN A 317 22.46 75.32 61.02
C GLN A 317 23.82 75.49 61.70
N SER A 318 24.67 74.46 61.68
CA SER A 318 26.01 74.52 62.25
C SER A 318 26.89 75.56 61.55
N GLU A 319 26.78 75.67 60.22
CA GLU A 319 27.52 76.67 59.44
C GLU A 319 27.04 78.09 59.77
N LEU A 320 25.72 78.28 59.90
CA LEU A 320 25.14 79.56 60.29
C LEU A 320 25.56 79.98 61.70
N GLU A 321 25.56 79.07 62.67
CA GLU A 321 26.07 79.32 64.02
C GLU A 321 27.55 79.71 64.01
N ARG A 322 28.39 78.99 63.25
CA ARG A 322 29.81 79.33 63.09
C ARG A 322 29.99 80.73 62.51
N LEU A 323 29.21 81.08 61.49
CA LEU A 323 29.29 82.35 60.79
C LEU A 323 28.76 83.50 61.66
N GLN A 324 27.71 83.27 62.45
CA GLN A 324 27.22 84.21 63.46
C GLN A 324 28.27 84.48 64.52
N ASN A 325 28.89 83.44 65.09
CA ASN A 325 29.95 83.59 66.09
C ASN A 325 31.16 84.35 65.53
N ALA A 326 31.59 84.03 64.31
CA ALA A 326 32.68 84.74 63.64
C ALA A 326 32.35 86.21 63.40
N ARG A 327 31.16 86.53 62.87
CA ARG A 327 30.70 87.91 62.67
C ARG A 327 30.55 88.67 63.99
N GLN A 328 30.12 88.01 65.06
CA GLN A 328 29.98 88.65 66.36
C GLN A 328 31.34 88.99 66.97
N ALA A 329 32.33 88.11 66.81
CA ALA A 329 33.71 88.41 67.18
C ALA A 329 34.31 89.55 66.33
N GLU A 330 34.06 89.55 65.02
CA GLU A 330 34.48 90.62 64.11
C GLU A 330 33.85 91.97 64.47
N LEU A 331 32.54 92.01 64.73
CA LEU A 331 31.84 93.21 65.19
C LEU A 331 32.37 93.70 66.54
N GLY A 332 32.74 92.78 67.45
CA GLY A 332 33.41 93.11 68.71
C GLY A 332 34.75 93.80 68.49
N TYR A 333 35.62 93.20 67.67
CA TYR A 333 36.92 93.77 67.29
C TYR A 333 36.77 95.15 66.63
N VAL A 334 35.85 95.30 65.68
CA VAL A 334 35.60 96.59 65.00
C VAL A 334 35.07 97.65 65.96
N ARG A 335 34.22 97.27 66.92
CA ARG A 335 33.75 98.20 67.97
C ARG A 335 34.89 98.68 68.85
N GLU A 336 35.73 97.77 69.34
CA GLU A 336 36.90 98.13 70.16
C GLU A 336 37.88 99.00 69.37
N GLN A 337 38.14 98.68 68.10
CA GLN A 337 38.99 99.50 67.23
C GLN A 337 38.42 100.91 67.06
N ASN A 338 37.12 101.03 66.81
CA ASN A 338 36.46 102.34 66.71
C ASN A 338 36.50 103.11 68.04
N GLU A 339 36.35 102.44 69.18
CA GLU A 339 36.42 103.08 70.50
C GLU A 339 37.84 103.59 70.80
N ILE A 340 38.87 102.83 70.42
CA ILE A 340 40.27 103.26 70.48
C ILE A 340 40.50 104.47 69.55
N GLU A 341 39.97 104.45 68.34
CA GLU A 341 40.06 105.57 67.38
C GLU A 341 39.40 106.85 67.96
N ILE A 342 38.20 106.73 68.53
CA ILE A 342 37.49 107.84 69.19
C ILE A 342 38.29 108.36 70.37
N SER A 343 38.82 107.48 71.23
CA SER A 343 39.65 107.88 72.38
C SER A 343 40.92 108.61 71.95
N LYS A 344 41.63 108.07 70.95
CA LYS A 344 42.81 108.71 70.34
C LYS A 344 42.45 110.09 69.81
N GLN A 345 41.36 110.21 69.04
CA GLN A 345 40.93 111.48 68.48
C GLN A 345 40.56 112.49 69.58
N THR A 346 39.87 112.03 70.64
CA THR A 346 39.49 112.87 71.79
C THR A 346 40.72 113.40 72.53
N GLN A 347 41.71 112.54 72.78
CA GLN A 347 42.97 112.93 73.44
C GLN A 347 43.80 113.89 72.57
N VAL A 348 43.89 113.65 71.26
CA VAL A 348 44.56 114.56 70.32
C VAL A 348 43.86 115.92 70.31
N SER A 349 42.53 115.95 70.24
CA SER A 349 41.75 117.19 70.34
C SER A 349 41.95 117.91 71.69
N GLU A 350 42.01 117.20 72.82
CA GLU A 350 42.34 117.81 74.12
C GLU A 350 43.75 118.42 74.16
N ILE A 351 44.74 117.74 73.58
CA ILE A 351 46.11 118.26 73.48
C ILE A 351 46.15 119.50 72.60
N GLU A 352 45.44 119.51 71.47
CA GLU A 352 45.32 120.70 70.61
C GLU A 352 44.65 121.86 71.33
N VAL A 353 43.54 121.62 72.05
CA VAL A 353 42.87 122.63 72.86
C VAL A 353 43.80 123.18 73.94
N LYS A 354 44.56 122.33 74.64
CA LYS A 354 45.55 122.76 75.64
C LYS A 354 46.70 123.55 75.01
N LYS A 355 47.24 123.10 73.88
CA LYS A 355 48.30 123.81 73.14
C LYS A 355 47.81 125.17 72.67
N PHE A 356 46.60 125.24 72.12
CA PHE A 356 45.99 126.48 71.68
C PHE A 356 45.73 127.42 72.86
N LYS A 357 45.21 126.91 73.97
CA LYS A 357 45.01 127.69 75.20
C LYS A 357 46.32 128.26 75.73
N LEU A 358 47.38 127.45 75.84
CA LEU A 358 48.71 127.91 76.25
C LEU A 358 49.28 128.96 75.28
N MET A 359 49.06 128.80 73.98
CA MET A 359 49.48 129.77 72.96
C MET A 359 48.73 131.11 73.11
N VAL A 360 47.42 131.07 73.38
CA VAL A 360 46.60 132.26 73.64
C VAL A 360 46.98 132.94 74.96
N ASP A 361 47.17 132.17 76.03
CA ASP A 361 47.54 132.67 77.36
C ASP A 361 48.94 133.30 77.36
N ALA A 362 49.92 132.71 76.64
CA ALA A 362 51.29 133.20 76.56
C ALA A 362 51.42 134.52 75.77
N ILE A 363 50.60 134.71 74.73
CA ILE A 363 50.55 135.99 74.00
C ILE A 363 49.79 137.02 74.86
N GLY A 364 48.83 136.57 75.68
CA GLY A 364 48.01 137.42 76.53
C GLY A 364 46.88 138.06 75.72
N ALA A 365 45.66 138.00 76.25
CA ALA A 365 44.46 138.48 75.55
C ALA A 365 44.58 139.96 75.10
N GLN A 366 45.30 140.77 75.86
CA GLN A 366 45.55 142.17 75.52
C GLN A 366 46.47 142.32 74.31
N THR A 367 47.53 141.52 74.19
CA THR A 367 48.48 141.57 73.07
C THR A 367 47.87 141.01 71.78
N ILE A 368 47.00 139.99 71.87
CA ILE A 368 46.26 139.48 70.69
C ILE A 368 45.29 140.56 70.19
N LYS A 369 44.63 141.27 71.10
CA LYS A 369 43.78 142.42 70.75
C LYS A 369 44.61 143.51 70.09
N ASP A 370 45.76 143.86 70.66
CA ASP A 370 46.64 144.91 70.14
C ASP A 370 47.30 144.51 68.80
N MET A 371 47.58 143.23 68.56
CA MET A 371 48.04 142.72 67.26
C MET A 371 46.92 142.73 66.20
N ALA A 372 45.69 142.42 66.59
CA ALA A 372 44.53 142.52 65.69
C ALA A 372 44.15 143.97 65.38
N THR A 373 44.41 144.92 66.29
CA THR A 373 44.17 146.36 66.09
C THR A 373 45.39 147.13 65.57
N ALA A 374 46.57 146.50 65.48
CA ALA A 374 47.81 147.12 64.99
C ALA A 374 47.72 147.64 63.54
N GLY A 375 46.93 147.00 62.67
CA GLY A 375 46.68 147.48 61.30
C GLY A 375 45.89 148.80 61.27
N PRO A 376 44.68 148.84 61.88
CA PRO A 376 43.89 150.06 61.97
C PRO A 376 44.59 151.20 62.73
N ASP A 377 45.22 150.92 63.88
CA ASP A 377 45.83 151.97 64.72
C ASP A 377 47.11 152.58 64.12
N LEU A 378 47.89 151.80 63.37
CA LEU A 378 49.08 152.32 62.65
C LEU A 378 48.68 153.16 61.43
N GLN A 379 47.63 152.75 60.72
CA GLN A 379 47.09 153.50 59.58
C GLN A 379 46.49 154.85 60.03
N VAL A 380 45.83 154.91 61.18
CA VAL A 380 45.32 156.17 61.76
C VAL A 380 46.47 157.10 62.19
N LYS A 381 47.55 156.57 62.79
CA LYS A 381 48.72 157.39 63.18
C LYS A 381 49.54 157.90 62.00
N MET A 382 49.68 157.12 60.93
CA MET A 382 50.38 157.57 59.71
C MET A 382 49.60 158.67 58.98
N LEU A 383 48.26 158.59 58.99
CA LEU A 383 47.38 159.65 58.49
C LEU A 383 47.46 160.94 59.32
N GLN A 384 47.68 160.85 60.64
CA GLN A 384 47.82 162.02 61.52
C GLN A 384 49.19 162.73 61.37
N ALA A 385 50.29 162.00 61.21
CA ALA A 385 51.64 162.59 61.18
C ALA A 385 51.92 163.43 59.93
N LEU A 386 51.21 163.15 58.82
CA LEU A 386 51.35 163.93 57.60
C LEU A 386 50.51 165.21 57.59
N GLY A 387 49.80 165.51 58.68
CA GLY A 387 49.01 166.74 58.78
C GLY A 387 47.89 166.83 57.74
N LEU A 388 47.52 165.71 57.09
CA LEU A 388 46.53 165.57 56.01
C LEU A 388 45.21 164.97 56.52
N GLN A 389 44.17 165.81 56.60
CA GLN A 389 42.78 165.47 56.91
C GLN A 389 42.09 164.93 55.64
N SER A 390 41.99 163.61 55.50
CA SER A 390 41.14 162.99 54.47
C SER A 390 39.68 163.28 54.82
N THR A 391 39.09 164.23 54.11
CA THR A 391 37.68 164.57 54.15
C THR A 391 36.83 163.35 53.83
N LEU A 392 36.15 162.81 54.84
CA LEU A 392 35.06 161.87 54.66
C LEU A 392 33.81 162.67 54.24
N ILE A 393 33.58 162.79 52.94
CA ILE A 393 32.30 163.28 52.43
C ILE A 393 31.29 162.14 52.61
N THR A 394 30.33 162.38 53.50
CA THR A 394 29.15 161.54 53.69
C THR A 394 28.07 161.94 52.68
N ASP A 395 27.50 160.97 51.97
CA ASP A 395 26.08 161.05 51.60
C ASP A 395 25.31 160.09 52.50
N GLY A 396 24.24 160.59 53.12
CA GLY A 396 23.78 160.30 54.49
C GLY A 396 23.37 158.87 54.87
N THR A 397 23.60 157.86 54.02
CA THR A 397 23.58 156.43 54.38
C THR A 397 24.61 155.56 53.62
N ASN A 398 25.42 156.12 52.71
CA ASN A 398 26.43 155.43 51.89
C ASN A 398 27.85 155.91 52.26
N PRO A 399 28.83 155.01 52.52
CA PRO A 399 30.19 155.34 52.08
C PRO A 399 31.02 154.14 51.59
N ILE A 400 31.68 154.34 50.44
CA ILE A 400 32.55 153.37 49.77
C ILE A 400 34.00 153.63 50.20
N ASN A 401 34.71 152.59 50.65
CA ASN A 401 36.09 152.69 51.14
C ASN A 401 37.10 151.93 50.24
N LEU A 402 38.15 152.62 49.80
CA LEU A 402 39.07 152.29 48.70
C LEU A 402 40.39 151.64 49.17
N PHE A 403 40.35 150.65 50.06
CA PHE A 403 41.56 150.06 50.65
C PHE A 403 42.13 148.81 49.93
N ASN A 404 41.40 148.18 49.00
CA ASN A 404 41.78 146.87 48.47
C ASN A 404 42.43 146.85 47.07
N THR A 405 42.78 148.01 46.49
CA THR A 405 43.39 148.07 45.16
C THR A 405 44.91 147.81 45.13
N ALA A 406 45.58 147.59 46.28
CA ALA A 406 47.04 147.60 46.34
C ALA A 406 47.74 146.25 46.67
N ASN A 407 47.03 145.18 47.06
CA ASN A 407 47.66 143.96 47.62
C ASN A 407 47.69 142.71 46.71
N GLY A 408 47.50 142.85 45.38
CA GLY A 408 47.57 141.73 44.42
C GLY A 408 48.80 141.69 43.50
N LEU A 409 49.77 142.61 43.64
CA LEU A 409 50.84 142.80 42.65
C LEU A 409 52.12 141.96 42.87
N ILE A 410 52.29 141.24 43.99
CA ILE A 410 53.41 140.32 44.27
C ILE A 410 52.90 139.36 45.37
N GLY A 411 52.80 138.02 45.26
CA GLY A 411 53.49 137.02 44.45
C GLY A 411 54.10 135.98 45.41
N ASN A 412 53.73 134.69 45.27
CA ASN A 412 54.37 133.43 45.76
C ASN A 412 53.39 132.48 46.50
N PHE A 413 53.47 131.14 46.46
CA PHE A 413 53.97 130.08 45.56
C PHE A 413 53.62 128.75 46.31
N THR A 414 53.09 127.72 45.62
CA THR A 414 53.14 126.24 45.91
C THR A 414 52.64 125.71 47.27
N ASN A 415 51.85 124.62 47.39
CA ASN A 415 51.61 123.41 46.58
C ASN A 415 50.11 123.06 46.58
#